data_AF-A0A399Y8N1-F1
#
_entry.id   AF-A0A399Y8N1-F1
#
_cell.length_a   1.000
_cell.length_b   1.000
_cell.length_c   1.000
_cell.angle_alpha   90.00
_cell.angle_beta   90.00
_cell.angle_gamma   90.00
#
_symmetry.space_group_name_H-M   'P 1'
#
loop_
_entity.id
_entity.type
_entity.pdbx_description
1 polymer ?
#
loop_
_entity_poly.entity_id
_entity_poly.type
_entity_poly.pdbx_seq_one_letter_code
_entity_poly.pdbx_strand_id
1 'polypeptide(L)'
;MLLVLAGFLALTVVYSWAIPPLEGSDEYEHFAYINWLITERRFPIQGEAGWESPVRQESGQPPLYYLLASLPARLSDEQPPVVFRPNPYFRYDLDPTRPDNKNTALHYPEDTGCLLIAAQPRPPRRSRRSSPRSSFTAVTSPTTCWPRPSVR
;
A
#
# COMPACT_ATOMS: atom_id res chain seq x y z
N MET A 1 16.49 -4.66 30.10
CA MET A 1 15.57 -5.33 29.16
C MET A 1 14.26 -4.58 28.98
N LEU A 2 13.47 -4.34 30.03
CA LEU A 2 12.19 -3.61 29.91
C LEU A 2 12.33 -2.21 29.27
N LEU A 3 13.33 -1.43 29.67
CA LEU A 3 13.61 -0.12 29.07
C LEU A 3 13.93 -0.20 27.57
N VAL A 4 14.65 -1.24 27.15
CA VAL A 4 15.03 -1.45 25.75
C VAL A 4 13.80 -1.83 24.93
N LEU A 5 12.95 -2.72 25.45
CA LEU A 5 11.69 -3.11 24.81
C LEU A 5 10.73 -1.92 24.67
N ALA A 6 10.58 -1.11 25.71
CA ALA A 6 9.76 0.08 25.68
C ALA A 6 10.29 1.10 24.65
N GLY A 7 11.60 1.31 24.62
CA GLY A 7 12.24 2.16 23.61
C GLY A 7 12.05 1.65 22.18
N PHE A 8 12.19 0.34 21.96
CA PHE A 8 11.96 -0.29 20.66
C PHE A 8 10.52 -0.09 20.19
N LEU A 9 9.52 -0.40 21.03
CA LEU A 9 8.10 -0.22 20.69
C LEU A 9 7.76 1.25 20.40
N ALA A 10 8.27 2.18 21.22
CA ALA A 10 8.07 3.60 20.99
C ALA A 10 8.65 4.03 19.63
N LEU A 11 9.85 3.57 19.30
CA LEU A 11 10.49 3.88 18.02
C LEU A 11 9.75 3.27 16.84
N THR A 12 9.25 2.02 16.96
CA THR A 12 8.42 1.37 15.95
C THR A 12 7.15 2.18 15.68
N VAL A 13 6.44 2.63 16.72
CA VAL A 13 5.22 3.44 16.55
C VAL A 13 5.53 4.77 15.85
N VAL A 14 6.60 5.46 16.26
CA VAL A 14 7.01 6.72 15.63
C VAL A 14 7.42 6.49 14.18
N TYR A 15 8.17 5.42 13.89
CA TYR A 15 8.58 5.03 12.54
C TYR A 15 7.36 4.75 11.65
N SER A 16 6.42 3.92 12.11
CA SER A 16 5.19 3.59 11.38
C SER A 16 4.25 4.77 11.19
N TRP A 17 4.36 5.82 12.01
CA TRP A 17 3.59 7.04 11.85
C TRP A 17 4.26 8.04 10.90
N ALA A 18 5.60 8.10 10.91
CA ALA A 18 6.37 9.03 10.10
C ALA A 18 6.51 8.58 8.63
N ILE A 19 6.57 7.27 8.39
CA ILE A 19 6.78 6.69 7.06
C ILE A 19 5.45 6.17 6.52
N PRO A 20 5.00 6.65 5.35
CA PRO A 20 3.82 6.12 4.70
C PRO A 20 3.95 4.60 4.48
N PRO A 21 2.85 3.84 4.61
CA PRO A 21 2.90 2.41 4.37
C PRO A 21 3.35 2.11 2.93
N LEU A 22 4.20 1.08 2.75
CA LEU A 22 4.75 0.63 1.46
C LEU A 22 5.87 1.52 0.89
N GLU A 23 6.37 2.46 1.68
CA GLU A 23 7.49 3.34 1.31
C GLU A 23 8.84 2.75 1.72
N GLY A 24 8.87 1.86 2.71
CA GLY A 24 10.10 1.17 3.10
C GLY A 24 10.67 0.32 1.97
N SER A 25 12.00 0.18 1.96
CA SER A 25 12.77 -0.37 0.82
C SER A 25 12.31 -1.77 0.36
N ASP A 26 11.76 -2.57 1.26
CA ASP A 26 11.31 -3.95 1.05
C ASP A 26 9.85 -4.16 1.52
N GLU A 27 9.19 -3.15 2.07
CA GLU A 27 7.86 -3.29 2.70
C GLU A 27 6.80 -3.82 1.73
N TYR A 28 6.83 -3.35 0.47
CA TYR A 28 5.94 -3.86 -0.57
C TYR A 28 6.21 -5.34 -0.88
N GLU A 29 7.47 -5.75 -0.94
CA GLU A 29 7.85 -7.12 -1.30
C GLU A 29 7.42 -8.10 -0.19
N HIS A 30 7.56 -7.69 1.08
CA HIS A 30 7.00 -8.41 2.24
C HIS A 30 5.48 -8.59 2.12
N PHE A 31 4.78 -7.49 1.83
CA PHE A 31 3.33 -7.50 1.67
C PHE A 31 2.90 -8.36 0.47
N ALA A 32 3.61 -8.27 -0.65
CA ALA A 32 3.37 -9.06 -1.84
C ALA A 32 3.56 -10.57 -1.58
N TYR A 33 4.55 -10.96 -0.78
CA TYR A 33 4.74 -12.36 -0.37
C TYR A 33 3.51 -12.87 0.40
N ILE A 34 3.05 -12.11 1.40
CA ILE A 34 1.87 -12.49 2.20
C ILE A 34 0.65 -12.62 1.29
N ASN A 35 0.41 -11.63 0.42
CA ASN A 35 -0.70 -11.66 -0.52
C ASN A 35 -0.61 -12.87 -1.47
N TRP A 36 0.58 -13.19 -1.99
CA TRP A 36 0.84 -14.37 -2.82
C TRP A 36 0.47 -15.67 -2.09
N LEU A 37 0.84 -15.81 -0.82
CA LEU A 37 0.47 -16.99 -0.03
C LEU A 37 -1.05 -17.10 0.20
N ILE A 38 -1.76 -15.96 0.27
CA ILE A 38 -3.21 -15.94 0.44
C ILE A 38 -3.92 -16.29 -0.88
N THR A 39 -3.50 -15.69 -1.99
CA THR A 39 -4.15 -15.81 -3.30
C THR A 39 -3.75 -17.09 -4.04
N GLU A 40 -2.45 -17.37 -4.15
CA GLU A 40 -1.90 -18.47 -4.94
C GLU A 40 -1.78 -19.77 -4.16
N ARG A 41 -1.78 -19.70 -2.82
CA ARG A 41 -1.64 -20.85 -1.90
C ARG A 41 -0.44 -21.75 -2.21
N ARG A 42 0.62 -21.17 -2.77
CA ARG A 42 1.90 -21.82 -3.09
C ARG A 42 3.04 -20.88 -2.74
N PHE A 43 4.25 -21.40 -2.59
CA PHE A 43 5.42 -20.56 -2.38
C PHE A 43 5.79 -19.78 -3.66
N PRO A 44 6.36 -18.57 -3.52
CA PRO A 44 6.92 -17.82 -4.64
C PRO A 44 8.02 -18.61 -5.36
N ILE A 45 8.18 -18.33 -6.65
CA ILE A 45 9.25 -18.92 -7.46
C ILE A 45 10.57 -18.30 -7.02
N GLN A 46 11.58 -19.12 -6.79
CA GLN A 46 12.92 -18.69 -6.41
C GLN A 46 13.82 -18.43 -7.62
N GLY A 47 14.90 -17.67 -7.44
CA GLY A 47 15.88 -17.38 -8.50
C GLY A 47 15.48 -16.20 -9.39
N GLU A 48 15.97 -16.17 -10.63
CA GLU A 48 15.73 -15.07 -11.57
C GLU A 48 14.24 -14.83 -11.86
N ALA A 49 13.46 -15.90 -11.99
CA ALA A 49 12.01 -15.80 -12.19
C ALA A 49 11.27 -15.18 -11.00
N GLY A 50 11.86 -15.19 -9.79
CA GLY A 50 11.33 -14.50 -8.63
C GLY A 50 11.38 -12.98 -8.76
N TRP A 51 12.38 -12.45 -9.47
CA TRP A 51 12.55 -11.00 -9.71
C TRP A 51 11.47 -10.40 -10.60
N GLU A 52 10.88 -11.21 -11.48
CA GLU A 52 9.74 -10.81 -12.32
C GLU A 52 8.40 -10.88 -11.58
N SER A 53 8.37 -11.55 -10.42
CA SER A 53 7.18 -11.62 -9.57
C SER A 53 7.06 -10.37 -8.69
N PRO A 54 5.85 -10.06 -8.17
CA PRO A 54 5.66 -9.00 -7.17
C PRO A 54 6.52 -9.14 -5.91
N VAL A 55 6.96 -10.36 -5.59
CA VAL A 55 7.76 -10.68 -4.39
C VAL A 55 9.25 -10.35 -4.57
N ARG A 56 9.74 -10.33 -5.81
CA ARG A 56 11.11 -9.93 -6.17
C ARG A 56 12.18 -10.66 -5.35
N GLN A 57 13.11 -9.93 -4.73
CA GLN A 57 14.21 -10.48 -3.93
C GLN A 57 13.72 -11.24 -2.69
N GLU A 58 12.57 -10.88 -2.13
CA GLU A 58 12.01 -11.54 -0.94
C GLU A 58 11.61 -13.00 -1.20
N SER A 59 11.53 -13.43 -2.48
CA SER A 59 11.30 -14.83 -2.85
C SER A 59 12.39 -15.78 -2.32
N GLY A 60 13.60 -15.26 -2.10
CA GLY A 60 14.73 -16.01 -1.55
C GLY A 60 14.70 -16.19 -0.03
N GLN A 61 13.85 -15.45 0.70
CA GLN A 61 13.79 -15.54 2.16
C GLN A 61 13.12 -16.84 2.65
N PRO A 62 13.45 -17.30 3.87
CA PRO A 62 12.79 -18.45 4.47
C PRO A 62 11.29 -18.18 4.69
N PRO A 63 10.40 -19.11 4.32
CA PRO A 63 8.97 -18.85 4.23
C PRO A 63 8.24 -18.81 5.58
N LEU A 64 8.90 -19.18 6.68
CA LEU A 64 8.25 -19.35 7.98
C LEU A 64 7.59 -18.07 8.47
N TYR A 65 8.30 -16.94 8.34
CA TYR A 65 7.79 -15.63 8.73
C TYR A 65 6.50 -15.30 7.95
N TYR A 66 6.54 -15.41 6.63
CA TYR A 66 5.41 -15.09 5.76
C TYR A 66 4.23 -16.03 5.95
N LEU A 67 4.50 -17.32 6.20
CA LEU A 67 3.44 -18.28 6.48
C LEU A 67 2.69 -17.90 7.75
N LEU A 68 3.41 -17.58 8.83
CA LEU A 68 2.82 -17.15 10.09
C LEU A 68 2.08 -15.81 9.95
N ALA A 69 2.66 -14.86 9.22
CA ALA A 69 2.04 -13.56 8.95
C ALA A 69 0.78 -13.68 8.07
N SER A 70 0.73 -14.68 7.17
CA SER A 70 -0.44 -14.92 6.32
C SER A 70 -1.64 -15.47 7.06
N LEU A 71 -1.45 -16.17 8.20
CA LEU A 71 -2.55 -16.77 8.97
C LEU A 71 -3.58 -15.74 9.45
N PRO A 72 -3.21 -14.69 10.20
CA PRO A 72 -4.17 -13.66 10.61
C PRO A 72 -4.71 -12.87 9.41
N ALA A 73 -3.89 -12.64 8.38
CA ALA A 73 -4.30 -11.93 7.17
C ALA A 73 -5.39 -12.69 6.39
N ARG A 74 -5.38 -14.03 6.39
CA ARG A 74 -6.44 -14.87 5.80
C ARG A 74 -7.77 -14.80 6.54
N LEU A 75 -7.74 -14.44 7.82
CA LEU A 75 -8.95 -14.30 8.65
C LEU A 75 -9.57 -12.91 8.52
N SER A 76 -8.81 -11.94 7.98
CA SER A 76 -9.31 -10.62 7.65
C SER A 76 -9.93 -10.67 6.25
N ASP A 77 -11.27 -10.58 6.19
CA ASP A 77 -11.99 -10.45 4.90
C ASP A 77 -11.84 -9.05 4.27
N GLU A 78 -11.04 -8.16 4.89
CA GLU A 78 -10.82 -6.81 4.42
C GLU A 78 -9.80 -6.76 3.28
N GLN A 79 -10.17 -6.13 2.16
CA GLN A 79 -9.18 -5.68 1.19
C GLN A 79 -8.15 -4.78 1.88
N PRO A 80 -6.87 -4.87 1.52
CA PRO A 80 -5.86 -4.02 2.10
C PRO A 80 -6.23 -2.55 1.84
N PRO A 81 -6.18 -1.70 2.88
CA PRO A 81 -6.61 -0.31 2.78
C PRO A 81 -5.70 0.54 1.88
N VAL A 82 -4.53 0.02 1.48
CA VAL A 82 -3.52 0.71 0.68
C VAL A 82 -3.18 -0.12 -0.54
N VAL A 83 -3.24 0.50 -1.72
CA VAL A 83 -2.87 -0.11 -3.00
C VAL A 83 -1.49 0.38 -3.40
N PHE A 84 -0.57 -0.55 -3.66
CA PHE A 84 0.75 -0.19 -4.16
C PHE A 84 0.66 0.39 -5.57
N ARG A 85 1.16 1.62 -5.76
CA ARG A 85 1.24 2.29 -7.06
C ARG A 85 2.71 2.64 -7.31
N PRO A 86 3.45 1.90 -8.16
CA PRO A 86 4.88 2.14 -8.34
C PRO A 86 5.12 3.52 -8.94
N ASN A 87 6.10 4.25 -8.42
CA ASN A 87 6.54 5.52 -8.97
C ASN A 87 7.30 5.29 -10.30
N PRO A 88 6.79 5.76 -11.47
CA PRO A 88 7.45 5.55 -12.76
C PRO A 88 8.82 6.23 -12.87
N TYR A 89 9.08 7.22 -12.02
CA TYR A 89 10.34 7.97 -12.00
C TYR A 89 11.35 7.40 -11.01
N PHE A 90 10.98 6.40 -10.21
CA PHE A 90 11.92 5.75 -9.30
C PHE A 90 12.92 4.90 -10.07
N ARG A 91 14.19 4.99 -9.72
CA ARG A 91 15.29 4.30 -10.41
C ARG A 91 16.19 3.56 -9.43
N TYR A 92 16.16 2.23 -9.52
CA TYR A 92 17.04 1.35 -8.73
C TYR A 92 18.52 1.46 -9.15
N ASP A 93 18.81 1.97 -10.35
CA ASP A 93 20.16 2.05 -10.92
C ASP A 93 20.88 3.37 -10.60
N LEU A 94 20.22 4.31 -9.92
CA LEU A 94 20.85 5.56 -9.51
C LEU A 94 21.65 5.38 -8.22
N ASP A 95 22.77 6.11 -8.14
CA ASP A 95 23.58 6.22 -6.93
C ASP A 95 22.69 6.64 -5.74
N PRO A 96 22.61 5.84 -4.65
CA PRO A 96 21.81 6.14 -3.48
C PRO A 96 22.18 7.46 -2.80
N THR A 97 23.39 7.99 -3.04
CA THR A 97 23.85 9.26 -2.46
C THR A 97 23.38 10.47 -3.26
N ARG A 98 22.87 10.26 -4.47
CA ARG A 98 22.39 11.34 -5.33
C ARG A 98 21.12 11.96 -4.72
N PRO A 99 21.02 13.31 -4.69
CA PRO A 99 19.79 13.99 -4.31
C PRO A 99 18.78 13.84 -5.44
N ASP A 100 17.93 12.82 -5.33
CA ASP A 100 16.82 12.55 -6.24
C ASP A 100 15.59 12.09 -5.43
N ASN A 101 14.44 12.01 -6.08
CA ASN A 101 13.24 11.43 -5.51
C ASN A 101 13.43 9.93 -5.30
N LYS A 102 13.60 9.54 -4.03
CA LYS A 102 13.75 8.13 -3.62
C LYS A 102 12.43 7.43 -3.33
N ASN A 103 11.31 8.10 -3.58
CA ASN A 103 10.01 7.52 -3.33
C ASN A 103 9.73 6.39 -4.35
N THR A 104 9.45 5.19 -3.84
CA THR A 104 9.11 3.99 -4.61
C THR A 104 7.62 3.89 -4.95
N ALA A 105 6.73 4.52 -4.17
CA ALA A 105 5.28 4.43 -4.28
C ALA A 105 4.56 5.81 -4.34
N LEU A 106 3.64 5.94 -5.29
CA LEU A 106 2.78 7.12 -5.37
C LEU A 106 1.65 7.02 -4.34
N HIS A 107 1.66 7.94 -3.37
CA HIS A 107 0.59 8.09 -2.38
C HIS A 107 -0.36 9.20 -2.77
N TYR A 108 -1.65 8.90 -2.80
CA TYR A 108 -2.69 9.91 -3.00
C TYR A 108 -3.41 10.24 -1.68
N PRO A 109 -4.07 11.40 -1.56
CA PRO A 109 -4.79 11.78 -0.35
C PRO A 109 -5.86 10.76 0.09
N GLU A 110 -6.42 9.99 -0.85
CA GLU A 110 -7.34 8.88 -0.54
C GLU A 110 -6.68 7.71 0.20
N ASP A 111 -5.37 7.47 0.02
CA ASP A 111 -4.65 6.32 0.59
C ASP A 111 -4.22 6.60 2.06
N THR A 112 -4.05 7.88 2.44
CA THR A 112 -3.54 8.32 3.75
C THR A 112 -4.61 8.41 4.84
N GLY A 113 -5.85 7.99 4.55
CA GLY A 113 -6.95 8.08 5.51
C GLY A 113 -7.28 9.53 5.87
N CYS A 114 -7.90 10.26 4.95
CA CYS A 114 -9.01 11.07 5.42
C CYS A 114 -10.09 10.06 5.83
N LEU A 115 -10.42 9.99 7.12
CA LEU A 115 -11.60 9.28 7.62
C LEU A 115 -12.85 9.96 7.03
N LEU A 116 -13.08 9.77 5.74
CA LEU A 116 -14.30 10.13 5.08
C LEU A 116 -15.29 9.02 5.45
N ILE A 117 -16.15 9.31 6.42
CA ILE A 117 -17.51 8.76 6.42
C ILE A 117 -18.20 9.33 5.17
N ALA A 118 -17.76 8.89 3.99
CA ALA A 118 -18.47 9.05 2.76
C ALA A 118 -19.15 7.71 2.54
N ALA A 119 -20.46 7.68 2.77
CA ALA A 119 -21.31 6.63 2.24
C ALA A 119 -20.98 6.52 0.74
N GLN A 120 -20.19 5.51 0.38
CA GLN A 120 -19.84 5.24 -1.01
C GLN A 120 -21.17 5.06 -1.76
N PRO A 121 -21.50 5.90 -2.76
CA PRO A 121 -22.70 5.67 -3.54
C PRO A 121 -22.53 4.32 -4.25
N ARG A 122 -23.39 3.36 -3.90
CA ARG A 122 -23.41 2.03 -4.52
C ARG A 122 -23.40 2.21 -6.05
N PRO A 123 -22.56 1.47 -6.80
CA PRO A 123 -22.55 1.58 -8.24
C PRO A 123 -23.96 1.21 -8.77
N PRO A 124 -24.52 1.99 -9.71
CA PRO A 124 -25.84 1.70 -10.25
C PRO A 124 -25.82 0.32 -10.93
N ARG A 125 -26.72 -0.54 -10.47
CA ARG A 125 -26.95 -1.89 -11.01
C ARG A 125 -27.14 -1.77 -12.52
N ARG A 126 -26.19 -2.31 -13.28
CA ARG A 126 -26.14 -2.23 -14.75
C ARG A 126 -27.34 -2.95 -15.36
N SER A 127 -28.48 -2.26 -15.50
CA SER A 127 -29.60 -2.74 -16.29
C SER A 127 -29.28 -2.48 -17.76
N ARG A 128 -29.29 -3.55 -18.57
CA ARG A 128 -29.19 -3.45 -20.02
C ARG A 128 -30.46 -2.75 -20.54
N ARG A 129 -30.34 -1.53 -21.07
CA ARG A 129 -31.03 -1.07 -22.30
C ARG A 129 -30.66 0.38 -22.69
N SER A 130 -30.33 0.53 -23.98
CA SER A 130 -30.47 1.66 -24.92
C SER A 130 -30.36 3.12 -24.43
N SER A 131 -29.45 3.86 -25.09
CA SER A 131 -29.29 5.34 -25.10
C SER A 131 -30.49 6.08 -25.76
N PRO A 132 -30.54 7.45 -25.89
CA PRO A 132 -29.58 8.51 -25.48
C PRO A 132 -30.22 9.79 -24.82
N ARG A 133 -29.34 10.72 -24.39
CA ARG A 133 -29.53 12.14 -23.98
C ARG A 133 -30.06 12.46 -22.56
N SER A 134 -29.23 13.11 -21.73
CA SER A 134 -29.50 14.45 -21.17
C SER A 134 -28.38 14.95 -20.25
N SER A 135 -28.22 16.27 -20.30
CA SER A 135 -27.43 17.25 -19.55
C SER A 135 -26.96 16.86 -18.14
N PHE A 136 -25.67 17.00 -17.85
CA PHE A 136 -25.12 16.96 -16.50
C PHE A 136 -24.91 18.38 -15.97
N THR A 137 -25.75 18.79 -15.01
CA THR A 137 -25.54 19.96 -14.17
C THR A 137 -24.53 19.59 -13.09
N ALA A 138 -23.36 20.24 -13.07
CA ALA A 138 -22.37 20.04 -12.02
C ALA A 138 -22.87 20.68 -10.72
N VAL A 139 -23.19 19.86 -9.73
CA VAL A 139 -23.38 20.30 -8.34
C VAL A 139 -21.99 20.45 -7.72
N THR A 140 -21.51 21.69 -7.64
CA THR A 140 -20.33 22.05 -6.86
C THR A 140 -20.73 22.08 -5.38
N SER A 141 -20.22 21.14 -4.59
CA SER A 141 -20.20 21.24 -3.12
C SER A 141 -18.75 21.37 -2.66
N PRO A 142 -18.41 22.33 -1.79
CA PRO A 142 -17.03 22.62 -1.43
C PRO A 142 -16.55 21.62 -0.37
N THR A 143 -15.64 20.71 -0.72
CA THR A 143 -14.98 19.84 0.24
C THR A 143 -13.87 20.63 0.93
N THR A 144 -14.13 21.12 2.14
CA THR A 144 -13.11 21.77 2.96
C THR A 144 -12.19 20.71 3.57
N CYS A 145 -11.06 20.43 2.92
CA CYS A 145 -9.94 19.72 3.54
C CYS A 145 -9.14 20.71 4.40
N TRP A 146 -8.92 20.38 5.67
CA TRP A 146 -8.01 21.12 6.53
C TRP A 146 -6.55 20.89 6.08
N PRO A 147 -5.74 21.95 5.89
CA PRO A 147 -4.33 21.78 5.54
C PRO A 147 -3.56 21.22 6.74
N ARG A 148 -2.76 20.17 6.52
CA ARG A 148 -1.71 19.76 7.48
C ARG A 148 -0.68 20.91 7.61
N PRO A 149 -0.15 21.20 8.80
CA PRO A 149 0.86 22.23 8.96
C PRO A 149 2.11 21.82 8.19
N SER A 150 2.59 22.71 7.32
CA SER A 150 3.87 22.54 6.65
C SER A 150 4.99 22.59 7.69
N VAL A 151 5.71 21.48 7.84
CA VAL A 151 7.00 21.49 8.52
C VAL A 151 7.97 22.14 7.54
N ARG A 152 8.42 23.35 7.88
CA ARG A 152 9.49 24.08 7.17
C ARG A 152 10.84 23.49 7.52
#